data_AF-A0A935N6D8-F1
#
_entry.id   AF-A0A935N6D8-F1
#
_cell.length_a   1.000
_cell.length_b   1.000
_cell.length_c   1.000
_cell.angle_alpha   90.00
_cell.angle_beta   90.00
_cell.angle_gamma   90.00
#
_symmetry.space_group_name_H-M   'P 1'
#
loop_
_entity.id
_entity.type
_entity.pdbx_description
1 polymer ?
#
loop_
_entity_poly.entity_id
_entity_poly.type
_entity_poly.pdbx_seq_one_letter_code
_entity_poly.pdbx_strand_id
1 'polypeptide(L)'
;MICLAGSSPAFWQSLPMVASPINLIPQGRQWKPAEFSTEIGIVKGQGVEQRLVPKDMTKPGWLVFGPFVYLPEGQYKYAIDYNSSSASSTQVGNWDVTLDNTTKLGFGELYGTVGKKQRIEGVINIAKSQSGHALEMRTQFIAKGDLQVLSTSLQKIP
;
A
#
# COMPACT_ATOMS: atom_id res chain seq x y z
N MET A 1 -26.07 2.98 -7.36
CA MET A 1 -26.08 4.34 -6.80
C MET A 1 -26.17 4.20 -5.29
N ILE A 2 -25.08 4.44 -4.56
CA ILE A 2 -25.03 4.30 -3.10
C ILE A 2 -25.31 5.68 -2.52
N CYS A 3 -26.49 5.88 -1.94
CA CYS A 3 -26.83 7.11 -1.21
C CYS A 3 -26.68 6.82 0.28
N LEU A 4 -25.72 7.49 0.93
CA LEU A 4 -25.65 7.51 2.39
C LEU A 4 -26.84 8.30 2.92
N ALA A 5 -27.69 7.65 3.73
CA ALA A 5 -28.82 8.30 4.37
C ALA A 5 -28.32 9.46 5.25
N GLY A 6 -28.90 10.66 5.04
CA GLY A 6 -28.52 11.87 5.78
C GLY A 6 -27.42 12.73 5.15
N SER A 7 -26.89 12.36 3.97
CA SER A 7 -25.92 13.22 3.27
C SER A 7 -26.60 14.48 2.71
N SER A 8 -25.97 15.65 2.91
CA SER A 8 -26.40 16.94 2.36
C SER A 8 -25.45 17.41 1.26
N PRO A 9 -25.85 18.37 0.41
CA PRO A 9 -24.95 18.97 -0.58
C PRO A 9 -23.67 19.55 0.06
N ALA A 10 -23.78 20.17 1.24
CA ALA A 10 -22.65 20.71 1.98
C ALA A 10 -21.70 19.61 2.49
N PHE A 11 -22.25 18.45 2.90
CA PHE A 11 -21.45 17.28 3.27
C PHE A 11 -20.59 16.82 2.10
N TRP A 12 -21.17 16.67 0.90
CA TRP A 12 -20.42 16.26 -0.30
C TRP A 12 -19.37 17.30 -0.74
N GLN A 13 -19.63 18.59 -0.52
CA GLN A 13 -18.66 19.67 -0.79
C GLN A 13 -17.52 19.74 0.22
N SER A 14 -17.73 19.24 1.45
CA SER A 14 -16.71 19.19 2.50
C SER A 14 -15.77 17.99 2.39
N LEU A 15 -16.16 16.97 1.64
CA LEU A 15 -15.30 15.83 1.37
C LEU A 15 -14.19 16.27 0.42
N PRO A 16 -12.91 16.04 0.74
CA PRO A 16 -11.86 16.22 -0.24
C PRO A 16 -12.16 15.26 -1.40
N MET A 17 -12.48 15.81 -2.57
CA MET A 17 -12.54 15.02 -3.79
C MET A 17 -11.14 14.44 -4.03
N VAL A 18 -10.93 13.19 -3.62
CA VAL A 18 -9.78 12.41 -4.09
C VAL A 18 -10.13 11.92 -5.49
N ALA A 19 -10.28 12.85 -6.42
CA ALA A 19 -10.23 12.52 -7.84
C ALA A 19 -8.76 12.22 -8.12
N SER A 20 -8.40 10.94 -8.22
CA SER A 20 -7.10 10.58 -8.77
C SER A 20 -7.25 10.49 -10.30
N PRO A 21 -6.82 11.50 -11.06
CA PRO A 21 -6.60 11.28 -12.49
C PRO A 21 -5.47 10.25 -12.61
N ILE A 22 -5.83 9.01 -12.95
CA ILE A 22 -4.84 7.97 -13.24
C ILE A 22 -4.34 8.19 -14.67
N ASN A 23 -3.08 8.65 -14.81
CA ASN A 23 -2.13 8.52 -15.93
C ASN A 23 -1.07 9.64 -15.82
N LEU A 24 0.25 9.51 -16.06
CA LEU A 24 1.19 8.40 -16.28
C LEU A 24 2.24 8.44 -15.15
N ILE A 25 3.02 7.38 -14.95
CA ILE A 25 4.26 7.44 -14.15
C ILE A 25 5.50 7.47 -15.08
N PRO A 26 5.83 8.61 -15.73
CA PRO A 26 7.18 8.86 -16.20
C PRO A 26 7.98 9.40 -15.00
N GLN A 27 8.94 8.62 -14.48
CA GLN A 27 9.83 8.90 -13.33
C GLN A 27 9.45 8.40 -11.92
N GLY A 28 8.26 7.83 -11.72
CA GLY A 28 7.91 7.18 -10.46
C GLY A 28 6.91 7.95 -9.59
N ARG A 29 6.29 7.26 -8.65
CA ARG A 29 5.46 7.85 -7.58
C ARG A 29 5.69 7.09 -6.28
N GLN A 30 5.60 7.82 -5.18
CA GLN A 30 5.55 7.28 -3.83
C GLN A 30 4.19 7.61 -3.22
N TRP A 31 3.59 6.64 -2.53
CA TRP A 31 2.35 6.78 -1.78
C TRP A 31 2.63 6.75 -0.28
N LYS A 32 1.97 7.64 0.44
CA LYS A 32 2.06 7.79 1.88
C LYS A 32 0.90 7.08 2.60
N PRO A 33 1.00 6.88 3.93
CA PRO A 33 0.00 6.17 4.72
C PRO A 33 -1.43 6.67 4.58
N ALA A 34 -1.62 7.98 4.45
CA ALA A 34 -2.94 8.60 4.28
C ALA A 34 -3.56 8.38 2.89
N GLU A 35 -2.80 7.90 1.91
CA GLU A 35 -3.27 7.62 0.55
C GLU A 35 -3.68 6.16 0.34
N PHE A 36 -3.46 5.29 1.34
CA PHE A 36 -3.78 3.86 1.23
C PHE A 36 -5.23 3.56 1.58
N SER A 37 -5.77 2.58 0.86
CA SER A 37 -6.96 1.87 1.33
C SER A 37 -6.53 0.87 2.42
N THR A 38 -7.32 0.73 3.47
CA THR A 38 -6.97 -0.13 4.61
C THR A 38 -8.22 -0.69 5.27
N GLU A 39 -8.16 -1.94 5.72
CA GLU A 39 -9.23 -2.57 6.49
C GLU A 39 -9.04 -2.30 7.98
N ILE A 40 -7.84 -2.59 8.48
CA ILE A 40 -7.52 -2.56 9.91
C ILE A 40 -6.64 -1.38 10.33
N GLY A 41 -6.19 -0.55 9.38
CA GLY A 41 -5.19 0.48 9.61
C GLY A 41 -5.75 1.79 10.14
N ILE A 42 -4.92 2.50 10.90
CA ILE A 42 -5.08 3.90 11.28
C ILE A 42 -3.77 4.64 11.01
N VAL A 43 -3.86 5.85 10.46
CA VAL A 43 -2.69 6.71 10.27
C VAL A 43 -2.29 7.31 11.60
N LYS A 44 -1.01 7.20 11.96
CA LYS A 44 -0.37 7.87 13.09
C LYS A 44 0.73 8.80 12.58
N GLY A 45 1.06 9.83 13.35
CA GLY A 45 2.04 10.84 12.94
C GLY A 45 1.45 11.89 12.00
N GLN A 46 2.29 12.84 11.57
CA GLN A 46 1.92 13.93 10.67
C GLN A 46 3.03 14.19 9.65
N GLY A 47 2.66 14.67 8.46
CA GLY A 47 3.62 15.02 7.41
C GLY A 47 4.48 13.83 6.95
N VAL A 48 5.79 13.95 7.11
CA VAL A 48 6.78 12.92 6.72
C VAL A 48 6.89 11.78 7.72
N GLU A 49 6.43 11.97 8.96
CA GLU A 49 6.46 10.97 10.04
C GLU A 49 5.20 10.09 10.06
N GLN A 50 4.39 10.16 9.01
CA GLN A 50 3.19 9.33 8.91
C GLN A 50 3.56 7.85 8.84
N ARG A 51 2.77 7.05 9.51
CA ARG A 51 2.83 5.59 9.48
C ARG A 51 1.43 4.99 9.56
N LEU A 52 1.19 3.94 8.80
CA LEU A 52 -0.04 3.16 8.88
C LEU A 52 0.19 2.00 9.84
N VAL A 53 -0.62 1.92 10.91
CA VAL A 53 -0.51 0.88 11.95
C VAL A 53 -1.84 0.17 12.15
N PRO A 54 -1.86 -1.09 12.59
CA PRO A 54 -3.09 -1.76 13.01
C PRO A 54 -3.82 -0.98 14.11
N LYS A 55 -5.13 -0.84 14.00
CA LYS A 55 -6.00 -0.29 15.06
C LYS A 55 -6.07 -1.21 16.28
N ASP A 56 -6.00 -2.51 16.03
CA ASP A 56 -6.07 -3.58 17.03
C ASP A 56 -4.91 -4.55 16.78
N MET A 57 -3.96 -4.59 17.71
CA MET A 57 -2.75 -5.41 17.59
C MET A 57 -3.03 -6.92 17.69
N THR A 58 -4.23 -7.30 18.12
CA THR A 58 -4.61 -8.71 18.30
C THR A 58 -5.34 -9.29 17.09
N LYS A 59 -5.70 -8.46 16.11
CA LYS A 59 -6.47 -8.88 14.94
C LYS A 59 -5.62 -8.86 13.67
N PRO A 60 -5.49 -10.01 12.97
CA PRO A 60 -4.84 -10.02 11.68
C PRO A 60 -5.73 -9.35 10.63
N GLY A 61 -5.13 -8.86 9.55
CA GLY A 61 -5.89 -8.22 8.47
C GLY A 61 -5.02 -7.44 7.51
N TRP A 62 -5.65 -6.93 6.46
CA TRP A 62 -4.94 -6.15 5.45
C TRP A 62 -4.71 -4.72 5.94
N LEU A 63 -3.43 -4.41 6.14
CA LEU A 63 -3.00 -3.10 6.56
C LEU A 63 -2.94 -2.14 5.39
N VAL A 64 -2.53 -2.60 4.19
CA VAL A 64 -2.53 -1.78 2.97
C VAL A 64 -3.17 -2.53 1.81
N PHE A 65 -4.03 -1.81 1.09
CA PHE A 65 -4.44 -2.07 -0.28
C PHE A 65 -4.16 -0.84 -1.15
N GLY A 66 -3.82 -1.08 -2.41
CA GLY A 66 -3.50 -0.05 -3.39
C GLY A 66 -2.02 -0.07 -3.80
N PRO A 67 -1.59 0.82 -4.69
CA PRO A 67 -2.25 2.08 -5.04
C PRO A 67 -3.31 1.99 -6.14
N PHE A 68 -3.63 0.80 -6.66
CA PHE A 68 -4.61 0.58 -7.74
C PHE A 68 -4.26 1.35 -9.02
N VAL A 69 -2.98 1.28 -9.41
CA VAL A 69 -2.50 2.00 -10.60
C VAL A 69 -2.53 1.13 -11.83
N TYR A 70 -3.07 1.68 -12.92
CA TYR A 70 -3.02 1.05 -14.23
C TYR A 70 -1.70 1.39 -14.90
N LEU A 71 -0.92 0.36 -15.24
CA LEU A 71 0.40 0.52 -15.84
C LEU A 71 0.36 0.12 -17.32
N PRO A 72 0.99 0.89 -18.21
CA PRO A 72 1.29 0.41 -19.55
C PRO A 72 2.33 -0.72 -19.48
N GLU A 73 2.56 -1.39 -20.61
CA GLU A 73 3.63 -2.39 -20.73
C GLU A 73 5.01 -1.80 -20.41
N GLY A 74 5.86 -2.63 -19.82
CA GLY A 74 7.25 -2.30 -19.47
C GLY A 74 7.69 -2.84 -18.12
N GLN A 75 8.93 -2.50 -17.75
CA GLN A 75 9.51 -2.89 -16.48
C GLN A 75 9.38 -1.78 -15.43
N TYR A 76 9.06 -2.18 -14.21
CA TYR A 76 8.88 -1.27 -13.09
C TYR A 76 9.62 -1.76 -11.86
N LYS A 77 10.33 -0.86 -11.19
CA LYS A 77 10.85 -1.08 -9.85
C LYS A 77 9.78 -0.71 -8.84
N TYR A 78 9.42 -1.64 -7.95
CA TYR A 78 8.54 -1.36 -6.82
C TYR A 78 9.34 -1.34 -5.52
N ALA A 79 8.79 -0.69 -4.50
CA ALA A 79 9.26 -0.85 -3.14
C ALA A 79 8.17 -0.63 -2.09
N ILE A 80 8.37 -1.27 -0.93
CA ILE A 80 7.55 -1.15 0.27
C ILE A 80 8.49 -0.82 1.43
N ASP A 81 8.30 0.35 2.02
CA ASP A 81 9.03 0.79 3.20
C ASP A 81 8.18 0.52 4.45
N TYR A 82 8.75 -0.18 5.43
CA TYR A 82 8.06 -0.56 6.66
C TYR A 82 9.01 -0.56 7.87
N ASN A 83 8.46 -0.66 9.07
CA ASN A 83 9.22 -0.97 10.28
C ASN A 83 8.39 -1.80 11.27
N SER A 84 9.06 -2.32 12.29
CA SER A 84 8.47 -2.92 13.47
C SER A 84 9.50 -2.93 14.60
N SER A 85 9.07 -2.68 15.83
CA SER A 85 9.90 -2.78 17.04
C SER A 85 10.25 -4.21 17.42
N SER A 86 9.65 -5.21 16.76
CA SER A 86 9.89 -6.64 17.02
C SER A 86 11.29 -7.08 16.59
N ALA A 87 11.74 -8.21 17.15
CA ALA A 87 13.01 -8.85 16.79
C ALA A 87 13.03 -9.29 15.32
N SER A 88 14.21 -9.31 14.70
CA SER A 88 14.37 -9.65 13.28
C SER A 88 14.04 -11.10 12.92
N SER A 89 13.93 -11.99 13.91
CA SER A 89 13.44 -13.36 13.74
C SER A 89 11.93 -13.49 13.83
N THR A 90 11.21 -12.43 14.23
CA THR A 90 9.76 -12.45 14.39
C THR A 90 9.08 -12.03 13.10
N GLN A 91 8.33 -12.93 12.48
CA GLN A 91 7.42 -12.54 11.39
C GLN A 91 6.28 -11.67 11.95
N VAL A 92 6.07 -10.51 11.33
CA VAL A 92 5.06 -9.51 11.71
C VAL A 92 4.00 -9.29 10.64
N GLY A 93 4.24 -9.81 9.43
CA GLY A 93 3.28 -9.69 8.33
C GLY A 93 3.66 -10.45 7.09
N ASN A 94 2.87 -10.24 6.05
CA ASN A 94 3.12 -10.68 4.68
C ASN A 94 2.98 -9.49 3.73
N TRP A 95 3.57 -9.60 2.55
CA TRP A 95 3.35 -8.65 1.46
C TRP A 95 3.15 -9.39 0.14
N ASP A 96 2.43 -8.76 -0.77
CA ASP A 96 2.42 -9.17 -2.16
C ASP A 96 2.22 -7.98 -3.11
N VAL A 97 2.57 -8.20 -4.36
CA VAL A 97 2.34 -7.29 -5.48
C VAL A 97 1.50 -8.04 -6.49
N THR A 98 0.32 -7.51 -6.82
CA THR A 98 -0.66 -8.21 -7.65
C THR A 98 -1.27 -7.32 -8.72
N LEU A 99 -1.85 -7.95 -9.74
CA LEU A 99 -2.76 -7.32 -10.71
C LEU A 99 -4.18 -7.81 -10.45
N ASP A 100 -5.12 -6.88 -10.29
CA ASP A 100 -6.54 -7.12 -10.02
C ASP A 100 -6.78 -8.19 -8.94
N ASN A 101 -5.98 -8.20 -7.87
CA ASN A 101 -6.05 -9.20 -6.80
C ASN A 101 -5.92 -10.68 -7.25
N THR A 102 -5.56 -10.96 -8.51
CA THR A 102 -5.54 -12.33 -9.05
C THR A 102 -4.14 -12.79 -9.42
N THR A 103 -3.41 -11.96 -10.15
CA THR A 103 -2.08 -12.35 -10.66
C THR A 103 -1.00 -11.85 -9.71
N LYS A 104 -0.33 -12.76 -8.99
CA LYS A 104 0.80 -12.41 -8.12
C LYS A 104 2.07 -12.18 -8.95
N LEU A 105 2.66 -11.01 -8.81
CA LEU A 105 3.92 -10.61 -9.42
C LEU A 105 5.11 -10.73 -8.45
N GLY A 106 4.84 -10.65 -7.14
CA GLY A 106 5.83 -10.83 -6.08
C GLY A 106 5.12 -11.05 -4.74
N PHE A 107 5.78 -11.74 -3.81
CA PHE A 107 5.25 -11.97 -2.47
C PHE A 107 6.36 -12.36 -1.50
N GLY A 108 6.09 -12.21 -0.22
CA GLY A 108 6.98 -12.66 0.84
C GLY A 108 6.50 -12.32 2.23
N GLU A 109 7.37 -12.58 3.19
CA GLU A 109 7.12 -12.34 4.61
C GLU A 109 7.75 -11.01 5.05
N LEU A 110 7.16 -10.40 6.08
CA LEU A 110 7.67 -9.21 6.75
C LEU A 110 8.15 -9.62 8.14
N TYR A 111 9.39 -9.27 8.47
CA TYR A 111 10.00 -9.58 9.76
C TYR A 111 10.21 -8.32 10.60
N GLY A 112 10.34 -8.47 11.91
CA GLY A 112 10.65 -7.37 12.81
C GLY A 112 11.94 -6.66 12.40
N THR A 113 12.03 -5.36 12.70
CA THR A 113 13.14 -4.54 12.21
C THR A 113 13.91 -3.86 13.34
N VAL A 114 13.61 -4.23 14.59
CA VAL A 114 14.19 -3.62 15.80
C VAL A 114 14.07 -2.09 15.76
N GLY A 115 12.90 -1.62 15.30
CA GLY A 115 12.54 -0.20 15.19
C GLY A 115 13.15 0.53 13.98
N LYS A 116 13.98 -0.13 13.17
CA LYS A 116 14.62 0.50 12.00
C LYS A 116 13.72 0.44 10.77
N LYS A 117 13.82 1.43 9.89
CA LYS A 117 13.20 1.36 8.57
C LYS A 117 13.83 0.21 7.77
N GLN A 118 12.98 -0.66 7.19
CA GLN A 118 13.35 -1.66 6.21
C GLN A 118 12.65 -1.37 4.87
N ARG A 119 13.28 -1.82 3.79
CA ARG A 119 12.79 -1.64 2.42
C ARG A 119 12.79 -2.98 1.71
N ILE A 120 11.63 -3.38 1.23
CA ILE A 120 11.49 -4.44 0.24
C ILE A 120 11.46 -3.78 -1.11
N GLU A 121 12.21 -4.31 -2.07
CA GLU A 121 12.17 -3.84 -3.45
C GLU A 121 12.37 -4.98 -4.44
N GLY A 122 11.86 -4.77 -5.64
CA GLY A 122 11.99 -5.73 -6.74
C GLY A 122 11.61 -5.11 -8.07
N VAL A 123 11.76 -5.89 -9.13
CA VAL A 123 11.38 -5.50 -10.48
C VAL A 123 10.23 -6.40 -10.94
N ILE A 124 9.22 -5.79 -11.54
CA ILE A 124 8.11 -6.47 -12.19
C ILE A 124 8.08 -6.11 -13.67
N ASN A 125 7.66 -7.06 -14.50
CA ASN A 125 7.45 -6.83 -15.92
C ASN A 125 5.95 -6.89 -16.21
N ILE A 126 5.41 -5.80 -16.77
CA ILE A 126 4.02 -5.73 -17.23
C ILE A 126 4.01 -6.06 -18.71
N ALA A 127 3.48 -7.23 -19.06
CA ALA A 127 3.28 -7.63 -20.45
C ALA A 127 2.12 -6.84 -21.07
N LYS A 128 2.06 -6.80 -22.41
CA LYS A 128 0.95 -6.16 -23.15
C LYS A 128 -0.43 -6.67 -22.72
N SER A 129 -0.55 -7.97 -22.49
CA SER A 129 -1.80 -8.60 -22.03
C SER A 129 -2.17 -8.27 -20.58
N GLN A 130 -1.23 -7.74 -19.80
CA GLN A 130 -1.41 -7.30 -18.42
C GLN A 130 -1.58 -5.77 -18.33
N SER A 131 -1.39 -5.05 -19.43
CA SER A 131 -1.62 -3.61 -19.51
C SER A 131 -3.10 -3.30 -19.25
N GLY A 132 -3.37 -2.32 -18.40
CA GLY A 132 -4.74 -1.94 -18.05
C GLY A 132 -5.38 -2.74 -16.92
N HIS A 133 -4.63 -3.65 -16.28
CA HIS A 133 -5.00 -4.21 -14.98
C HIS A 133 -4.45 -3.35 -13.83
N ALA A 134 -5.18 -3.24 -12.73
CA ALA A 134 -4.80 -2.41 -11.59
C ALA A 134 -3.71 -3.11 -10.77
N LEU A 135 -2.58 -2.44 -10.58
CA LEU A 135 -1.51 -2.91 -9.72
C LEU A 135 -1.75 -2.52 -8.26
N GLU A 136 -1.60 -3.51 -7.39
CA GLU A 136 -1.70 -3.40 -5.94
C GLU A 136 -0.40 -3.88 -5.28
N MET A 137 0.11 -3.11 -4.32
CA MET A 137 1.17 -3.48 -3.38
C MET A 137 0.53 -3.58 -2.00
N ARG A 138 0.36 -4.80 -1.50
CA ARG A 138 -0.45 -5.05 -0.30
C ARG A 138 0.42 -5.54 0.83
N THR A 139 0.01 -5.21 2.04
CA THR A 139 0.64 -5.72 3.26
C THR A 139 -0.43 -6.22 4.21
N GLN A 140 -0.18 -7.40 4.77
CA GLN A 140 -1.05 -8.03 5.74
C GLN A 140 -0.33 -8.08 7.08
N PHE A 141 -0.99 -7.60 8.14
CA PHE A 141 -0.55 -7.80 9.51
C PHE A 141 -1.09 -9.14 10.02
N ILE A 142 -0.24 -9.95 10.67
CA ILE A 142 -0.60 -11.30 11.13
C ILE A 142 -0.85 -11.39 12.64
N ALA A 143 -1.21 -10.27 13.29
CA ALA A 143 -1.42 -10.20 14.75
C ALA A 143 -0.19 -10.60 15.58
N LYS A 144 1.02 -10.35 15.05
CA LYS A 144 2.29 -10.55 15.75
C LYS A 144 3.17 -9.31 15.62
N GLY A 145 3.66 -8.82 16.74
CA GLY A 145 4.48 -7.61 16.75
C GLY A 145 3.67 -6.35 16.44
N ASP A 146 4.30 -5.41 15.73
CA ASP A 146 3.83 -4.05 15.53
C ASP A 146 4.15 -3.51 14.12
N LEU A 147 3.75 -4.25 13.08
CA LEU A 147 3.98 -3.84 11.69
C LEU A 147 3.47 -2.41 11.45
N GLN A 148 4.33 -1.55 10.91
CA GLN A 148 3.98 -0.19 10.50
C GLN A 148 4.45 0.03 9.07
N VAL A 149 3.55 0.47 8.19
CA VAL A 149 3.88 0.78 6.80
C VAL A 149 4.12 2.28 6.65
N LEU A 150 5.25 2.63 6.04
CA LEU A 150 5.71 4.00 5.90
C LEU A 150 5.40 4.55 4.51
N SER A 151 5.65 3.76 3.47
CA SER A 151 5.30 4.14 2.09
C SER A 151 5.39 2.96 1.14
N THR A 152 4.83 3.13 -0.05
CA THR A 152 5.13 2.29 -1.21
C THR A 152 5.55 3.17 -2.36
N SER A 153 6.36 2.66 -3.28
CA SER A 153 6.80 3.42 -4.45
C SER A 153 6.87 2.54 -5.68
N LEU A 154 6.65 3.13 -6.83
CA LEU A 154 6.75 2.47 -8.13
C LEU A 154 7.44 3.41 -9.12
N GLN A 155 8.37 2.90 -9.91
CA GLN A 155 9.11 3.66 -10.92
C GLN A 155 9.27 2.84 -12.20
N LYS A 156 8.94 3.42 -13.36
CA LYS A 156 9.23 2.81 -14.67
C LYS A 156 10.74 2.81 -14.91
N ILE A 157 11.28 1.67 -15.31
CA ILE A 157 12.68 1.54 -15.72
C ILE A 157 12.79 2.01 -17.18
N PRO A 158 13.76 2.89 -17.51
CA PRO A 158 13.98 3.37 -18.88
C PRO A 158 14.25 2.25 -19.89
#